data_AF-A0A3R7V5M6-F1
#
_entry.id   AF-A0A3R7V5M6-F1
#
_cell.length_a   1.000
_cell.length_b   1.000
_cell.length_c   1.000
_cell.angle_alpha   90.00
_cell.angle_beta   90.00
_cell.angle_gamma   90.00
#
_symmetry.space_group_name_H-M   'P 1'
#
loop_
_entity.id
_entity.type
_entity.pdbx_description
1 polymer ?
#
loop_
_entity_poly.entity_id
_entity_poly.type
_entity_poly.pdbx_seq_one_letter_code
_entity_poly.pdbx_strand_id
1 'polypeptide(L)'
;MNWESFARSIMTTDTFPKGIYKKTIIGNKEVKLIGIAKGSGMIAPDMATMLGYIFTDADFSSKILQELLIEVNEKSFNSITVDSDMSTNDMVCFFSTRKISNKVKTIKDKTLYKFKEDLQWLAIELAKKIIYDGEGATKIIEVNVLGAQSYIDAKNVALSIANSP
;
A
#
# COMPACT_ATOMS: atom_id res chain seq x y z
N MET A 1 -18.48 -2.77 9.23
CA MET A 1 -17.68 -3.63 8.34
C MET A 1 -16.55 -4.18 9.18
N ASN A 2 -16.53 -5.48 9.43
CA ASN A 2 -15.49 -6.11 10.25
C ASN A 2 -14.30 -6.45 9.33
N TRP A 3 -13.41 -5.47 9.10
CA TRP A 3 -12.21 -5.65 8.27
C TRP A 3 -11.28 -6.73 8.84
N GLU A 4 -11.31 -6.95 10.16
CA GLU A 4 -10.44 -7.90 10.84
C GLU A 4 -10.78 -9.35 10.47
N SER A 5 -12.07 -9.69 10.35
CA SER A 5 -12.48 -11.03 9.88
C SER A 5 -11.94 -11.33 8.49
N PHE A 6 -12.03 -10.36 7.57
CA PHE A 6 -11.48 -10.52 6.23
C PHE A 6 -9.95 -10.62 6.26
N ALA A 7 -9.28 -9.74 7.02
CA ALA A 7 -7.82 -9.79 7.19
C ALA A 7 -7.35 -11.15 7.71
N ARG A 8 -8.04 -11.73 8.71
CA ARG A 8 -7.73 -13.06 9.24
C ARG A 8 -7.94 -14.18 8.23
N SER A 9 -8.97 -14.07 7.39
CA SER A 9 -9.32 -15.11 6.42
C SER A 9 -8.30 -15.28 5.28
N ILE A 10 -7.48 -14.26 5.01
CA ILE A 10 -6.49 -14.28 3.93
C ILE A 10 -5.07 -14.60 4.42
N MET A 11 -4.83 -14.63 5.74
CA MET A 11 -3.52 -14.91 6.34
C MET A 11 -3.00 -16.31 5.96
N THR A 12 -1.68 -16.45 5.83
CA THR A 12 -1.01 -17.75 5.75
C THR A 12 0.02 -17.90 6.87
N THR A 13 1.24 -17.44 6.62
CA THR A 13 2.36 -17.45 7.57
C THR A 13 2.42 -16.16 8.39
N ASP A 14 1.53 -15.20 8.09
CA ASP A 14 1.32 -13.99 8.87
C ASP A 14 1.06 -14.32 10.35
N THR A 15 1.69 -13.60 11.29
CA THR A 15 1.47 -13.81 12.73
C THR A 15 0.35 -12.93 13.29
N PHE A 16 -0.06 -11.89 12.56
CA PHE A 16 -1.19 -11.03 12.93
C PHE A 16 -1.96 -10.47 11.71
N PRO A 17 -3.27 -10.17 11.84
CA PRO A 17 -4.04 -9.55 10.78
C PRO A 17 -3.61 -8.10 10.54
N LYS A 18 -3.41 -7.72 9.27
CA LYS A 18 -2.95 -6.37 8.90
C LYS A 18 -4.09 -5.58 8.29
N GLY A 19 -4.57 -4.57 9.02
CA GLY A 19 -5.61 -3.67 8.53
C GLY A 19 -5.53 -2.28 9.13
N ILE A 20 -6.03 -1.30 8.38
CA ILE A 20 -6.05 0.11 8.73
C ILE A 20 -7.40 0.69 8.30
N TYR A 21 -8.00 1.48 9.19
CA TYR A 21 -9.17 2.31 8.89
C TYR A 21 -8.80 3.78 9.08
N LYS A 22 -9.23 4.62 8.14
CA LYS A 22 -9.05 6.06 8.21
C LYS A 22 -10.25 6.80 7.65
N LYS A 23 -10.59 7.91 8.27
CA LYS A 23 -11.45 8.94 7.67
C LYS A 23 -10.55 10.01 7.04
N THR A 24 -10.91 10.45 5.85
CA THR A 24 -10.21 11.52 5.14
C THR A 24 -11.22 12.44 4.47
N ILE A 25 -10.75 13.45 3.75
CA ILE A 25 -11.60 14.44 3.08
C ILE A 25 -11.26 14.55 1.60
N ILE A 26 -12.29 14.72 0.79
CA ILE A 26 -12.19 15.16 -0.61
C ILE A 26 -12.99 16.45 -0.74
N GLY A 27 -12.30 17.58 -0.94
CA GLY A 27 -12.91 18.90 -0.85
C GLY A 27 -13.51 19.13 0.55
N ASN A 28 -14.84 19.19 0.63
CA ASN A 28 -15.59 19.37 1.89
C ASN A 28 -16.33 18.11 2.35
N LYS A 29 -16.06 16.94 1.76
CA LYS A 29 -16.76 15.69 2.06
C LYS A 29 -15.86 14.72 2.81
N GLU A 30 -16.33 14.22 3.95
CA GLU A 30 -15.69 13.11 4.65
C GLU A 30 -15.93 11.81 3.87
N VAL A 31 -14.85 11.07 3.62
CA VAL A 31 -14.85 9.75 3.00
C VAL A 31 -14.04 8.78 3.84
N LYS A 32 -14.31 7.50 3.68
CA LYS A 32 -13.66 6.42 4.43
C LYS A 32 -12.64 5.72 3.56
N LEU A 33 -11.53 5.34 4.17
CA LEU A 33 -10.50 4.48 3.62
C LEU A 33 -10.33 3.28 4.54
N ILE A 34 -10.34 2.10 3.96
CA ILE A 34 -9.98 0.85 4.63
C ILE A 34 -8.90 0.20 3.78
N GLY A 35 -7.84 -0.26 4.41
CA GLY A 35 -6.80 -1.03 3.76
C GLY A 35 -6.53 -2.31 4.55
N ILE A 36 -6.33 -3.40 3.83
CA ILE A 36 -6.06 -4.73 4.39
C ILE A 36 -4.93 -5.34 3.57
N ALA A 37 -3.98 -5.99 4.25
CA ALA A 37 -2.87 -6.64 3.58
C ALA A 37 -2.60 -8.02 4.19
N LYS A 38 -1.95 -8.87 3.40
CA LYS A 38 -1.36 -10.16 3.79
C LYS A 38 0.02 -10.26 3.16
N GLY A 39 0.96 -10.86 3.88
CA GLY A 39 2.34 -11.08 3.48
C GLY A 39 3.26 -11.07 4.70
N SER A 40 4.23 -11.98 4.71
CA SER A 40 5.28 -12.13 5.74
C SER A 40 6.57 -12.73 5.18
N GLY A 41 6.49 -13.56 4.14
CA GLY A 41 7.63 -14.09 3.38
C GLY A 41 7.36 -14.03 1.87
N MET A 42 8.40 -14.31 1.07
CA MET A 42 8.46 -14.11 -0.38
C MET A 42 8.07 -12.69 -0.80
N ILE A 43 8.58 -11.71 -0.06
CA ILE A 43 8.27 -10.29 -0.28
C ILE A 43 9.45 -9.65 -0.99
N ALA A 44 9.19 -9.20 -2.21
CA ALA A 44 10.11 -8.37 -2.98
C ALA A 44 9.32 -7.30 -3.77
N PRO A 45 9.98 -6.22 -4.22
CA PRO A 45 9.38 -5.25 -5.14
C PRO A 45 9.02 -5.87 -6.50
N ASP A 46 8.11 -5.22 -7.22
CA ASP A 46 7.47 -5.66 -8.49
C ASP A 46 6.14 -6.41 -8.30
N MET A 47 5.36 -5.96 -7.31
CA MET A 47 4.20 -6.69 -6.77
C MET A 47 4.67 -8.10 -6.34
N ALA A 48 5.37 -8.18 -5.20
CA ALA A 48 5.80 -9.32 -4.32
C ALA A 48 4.71 -10.01 -3.49
N THR A 49 4.91 -11.23 -2.90
CA THR A 49 3.93 -12.15 -2.21
C THR A 49 2.98 -11.47 -1.26
N MET A 50 2.06 -10.69 -1.80
CA MET A 50 1.21 -9.83 -1.02
C MET A 50 -0.15 -9.69 -1.67
N LEU A 51 -1.17 -9.85 -0.83
CA LEU A 51 -2.55 -9.54 -1.18
C LEU A 51 -2.93 -8.25 -0.47
N GLY A 52 -3.29 -7.23 -1.23
CA GLY A 52 -3.64 -5.90 -0.76
C GLY A 52 -5.03 -5.52 -1.22
N TYR A 53 -5.84 -5.05 -0.31
CA TYR A 53 -7.21 -4.64 -0.60
C TYR A 53 -7.46 -3.27 0.02
N ILE A 54 -7.68 -2.27 -0.82
CA ILE A 54 -8.01 -0.91 -0.41
C ILE A 54 -9.46 -0.64 -0.80
N PHE A 55 -10.24 -0.04 0.10
CA PHE A 55 -11.64 0.30 -0.11
C PHE A 55 -11.88 1.76 0.23
N THR A 56 -12.69 2.41 -0.59
CA THR A 56 -13.22 3.75 -0.33
C THR A 56 -14.72 3.83 -0.55
N ASP A 57 -15.38 4.77 0.12
CA ASP A 57 -16.75 5.14 -0.20
C ASP A 57 -16.86 6.39 -1.10
N ALA A 58 -15.74 7.01 -1.47
CA ALA A 58 -15.68 8.09 -2.46
C ALA A 58 -16.05 7.61 -3.87
N ASP A 59 -16.91 8.35 -4.57
CA ASP A 59 -17.26 8.11 -5.98
C ASP A 59 -16.08 8.35 -6.93
N PHE A 60 -15.45 7.27 -7.38
CA PHE A 60 -14.38 7.32 -8.38
C PHE A 60 -14.72 6.43 -9.59
N SER A 61 -14.26 6.85 -10.75
CA SER A 61 -14.20 5.98 -11.92
C SER A 61 -13.08 4.95 -11.76
N SER A 62 -13.19 3.83 -12.47
CA SER A 62 -12.12 2.81 -12.54
C SER A 62 -10.78 3.39 -12.98
N LYS A 63 -10.81 4.35 -13.93
CA LYS A 63 -9.61 5.06 -14.38
C LYS A 63 -8.92 5.82 -13.24
N ILE A 64 -9.67 6.59 -12.44
CA ILE A 64 -9.09 7.33 -11.31
C ILE A 64 -8.54 6.37 -10.25
N LEU A 65 -9.27 5.28 -9.95
CA LEU A 65 -8.79 4.25 -9.01
C LEU A 65 -7.47 3.64 -9.48
N GLN A 66 -7.36 3.28 -10.76
CA GLN A 66 -6.14 2.70 -11.32
C GLN A 66 -4.96 3.69 -11.25
N GLU A 67 -5.18 4.96 -11.62
CA GLU A 67 -4.15 6.00 -11.56
C GLU A 67 -3.67 6.23 -10.11
N LEU A 68 -4.59 6.29 -9.15
CA LEU A 68 -4.26 6.41 -7.72
C LEU A 68 -3.51 5.18 -7.20
N LEU A 69 -3.93 3.98 -7.61
CA LEU A 69 -3.30 2.73 -7.20
C LEU A 69 -1.85 2.64 -7.68
N ILE A 70 -1.59 3.00 -8.95
CA ILE A 70 -0.23 3.00 -9.52
C ILE A 70 0.68 3.96 -8.72
N GLU A 71 0.22 5.19 -8.47
CA GLU A 71 1.01 6.18 -7.74
C GLU A 71 1.35 5.72 -6.31
N VAL A 72 0.38 5.14 -5.60
CA VAL A 72 0.59 4.74 -4.21
C VAL A 72 1.44 3.48 -4.08
N ASN A 73 1.22 2.51 -4.98
CA ASN A 73 1.90 1.22 -4.94
C ASN A 73 3.42 1.38 -5.02
N GLU A 74 3.89 2.28 -5.89
CA GLU A 74 5.31 2.47 -6.16
C GLU A 74 6.13 2.88 -4.93
N LYS A 75 5.53 3.69 -4.05
CA LYS A 75 6.17 4.22 -2.83
C LYS A 75 5.81 3.46 -1.56
N SER A 76 5.09 2.34 -1.67
CA SER A 76 4.65 1.54 -0.53
C SER A 76 5.01 0.07 -0.72
N PHE A 77 4.11 -0.72 -1.27
CA PHE A 77 4.30 -2.17 -1.45
C PHE A 77 5.47 -2.50 -2.39
N ASN A 78 5.71 -1.69 -3.44
CA ASN A 78 6.88 -1.83 -4.30
C ASN A 78 8.16 -1.21 -3.70
N SER A 79 8.18 -0.86 -2.42
CA SER A 79 9.34 -0.28 -1.72
C SER A 79 9.73 -1.10 -0.49
N ILE A 80 9.25 -2.34 -0.38
CA ILE A 80 9.57 -3.26 0.72
C ILE A 80 10.13 -4.59 0.18
N THR A 81 10.96 -5.24 0.99
CA THR A 81 11.55 -6.55 0.72
C THR A 81 11.77 -7.29 2.04
N VAL A 82 11.59 -8.61 2.07
CA VAL A 82 11.88 -9.47 3.24
C VAL A 82 13.04 -10.42 2.91
N ASP A 83 12.91 -11.19 1.84
CA ASP A 83 13.82 -12.27 1.46
C ASP A 83 14.27 -12.20 -0.01
N SER A 84 13.90 -11.13 -0.72
CA SER A 84 14.18 -10.91 -2.15
C SER A 84 13.51 -11.88 -3.13
N ASP A 85 12.71 -12.82 -2.64
CA ASP A 85 11.97 -13.78 -3.45
C ASP A 85 10.65 -13.18 -3.94
N MET A 86 10.45 -13.14 -5.26
CA MET A 86 9.24 -12.58 -5.88
C MET A 86 8.15 -13.67 -6.02
N SER A 87 6.90 -13.37 -5.65
CA SER A 87 5.78 -14.31 -5.84
C SER A 87 5.34 -14.44 -7.28
N THR A 88 4.49 -15.44 -7.49
CA THR A 88 3.69 -15.63 -8.69
C THR A 88 2.26 -15.08 -8.61
N ASN A 89 1.82 -14.56 -7.45
CA ASN A 89 0.38 -14.39 -7.15
C ASN A 89 -0.04 -13.01 -6.64
N ASP A 90 0.75 -11.99 -6.93
CA ASP A 90 0.62 -10.71 -6.24
C ASP A 90 -0.47 -9.83 -6.77
N MET A 91 -1.14 -9.18 -5.83
CA MET A 91 -2.34 -8.43 -6.15
C MET A 91 -2.57 -7.32 -5.14
N VAL A 92 -2.67 -6.10 -5.66
CA VAL A 92 -3.27 -4.99 -4.93
C VAL A 92 -4.52 -4.55 -5.68
N CYS A 93 -5.65 -4.51 -4.99
CA CYS A 93 -6.92 -4.09 -5.56
C CYS A 93 -7.46 -2.85 -4.83
N PHE A 94 -7.99 -1.88 -5.58
CA PHE A 94 -8.60 -0.68 -5.02
C PHE A 94 -10.07 -0.56 -5.45
N PHE A 95 -10.97 -0.60 -4.48
CA PHE A 95 -12.42 -0.60 -4.67
C PHE A 95 -13.07 0.70 -4.23
N SER A 96 -14.08 1.14 -4.97
CA SER A 96 -14.98 2.23 -4.57
C SER A 96 -16.42 1.72 -4.49
N THR A 97 -17.09 1.99 -3.37
CA THR A 97 -18.54 1.77 -3.23
C THR A 97 -19.37 2.92 -3.77
N ARG A 98 -18.74 4.05 -4.13
CA ARG A 98 -19.36 5.25 -4.72
C ARG A 98 -20.49 5.87 -3.90
N LYS A 99 -20.54 5.61 -2.59
CA LYS A 99 -21.61 6.11 -1.69
C LYS A 99 -21.54 7.62 -1.47
N ILE A 100 -20.33 8.19 -1.43
CA ILE A 100 -20.09 9.62 -1.23
C ILE A 100 -19.69 10.23 -2.57
N SER A 101 -20.69 10.82 -3.23
CA SER A 101 -20.48 11.57 -4.49
C SER A 101 -19.40 12.64 -4.31
N ASN A 102 -18.56 12.84 -5.30
CA ASN A 102 -17.62 13.96 -5.39
C ASN A 102 -17.53 14.42 -6.86
N LYS A 103 -16.84 15.53 -7.13
CA LYS A 103 -16.73 16.11 -8.49
C LYS A 103 -15.40 15.80 -9.17
N VAL A 104 -14.61 14.89 -8.62
CA VAL A 104 -13.27 14.59 -9.11
C VAL A 104 -13.36 13.92 -10.47
N LYS A 105 -12.68 14.49 -11.47
CA LYS A 105 -12.60 13.94 -12.83
C LYS A 105 -11.18 13.49 -13.22
N THR A 106 -10.17 13.88 -12.44
CA THR A 106 -8.77 13.57 -12.68
C THR A 106 -8.00 13.53 -11.36
N ILE A 107 -6.94 12.73 -11.30
CA ILE A 107 -6.02 12.67 -10.14
C ILE A 107 -5.27 13.99 -9.85
N LYS A 108 -5.32 14.95 -10.79
CA LYS A 108 -4.73 16.29 -10.65
C LYS A 108 -5.66 17.28 -9.93
N ASP A 109 -6.87 16.86 -9.59
CA ASP A 109 -7.82 17.70 -8.86
C ASP A 109 -7.27 18.03 -7.47
N LYS A 110 -7.17 19.33 -7.15
CA LYS A 110 -6.62 19.81 -5.87
C LYS A 110 -7.44 19.35 -4.67
N THR A 111 -8.73 19.06 -4.86
CA THR A 111 -9.60 18.55 -3.79
C THR A 111 -9.20 17.16 -3.29
N LEU A 112 -8.39 16.43 -4.08
CA LEU A 112 -7.82 15.13 -3.69
C LEU A 112 -6.58 15.23 -2.81
N TYR A 113 -6.01 16.41 -2.58
CA TYR A 113 -4.70 16.53 -1.91
C TYR A 113 -4.63 15.74 -0.59
N LYS A 114 -5.59 15.98 0.31
CA LYS A 114 -5.65 15.28 1.60
C LYS A 114 -5.96 13.79 1.45
N PHE A 115 -6.83 13.43 0.51
CA PHE A 115 -7.12 12.04 0.20
C PHE A 115 -5.88 11.28 -0.29
N LYS A 116 -5.09 11.86 -1.20
CA LYS A 116 -3.86 11.23 -1.72
C LYS A 116 -2.81 11.09 -0.63
N GLU A 117 -2.64 12.09 0.23
CA GLU A 117 -1.76 12.03 1.39
C GLU A 117 -2.16 10.87 2.33
N ASP A 118 -3.45 10.79 2.69
CA ASP A 118 -3.95 9.78 3.61
C ASP A 118 -3.95 8.37 3.00
N LEU A 119 -4.19 8.26 1.69
CA LEU A 119 -4.05 7.01 0.93
C LEU A 119 -2.59 6.54 0.88
N GLN A 120 -1.65 7.44 0.60
CA GLN A 120 -0.22 7.15 0.60
C GLN A 120 0.25 6.69 1.96
N TRP A 121 -0.14 7.41 3.01
CA TRP A 121 0.16 7.03 4.39
C TRP A 121 -0.41 5.64 4.71
N LEU A 122 -1.67 5.38 4.36
CA LEU A 122 -2.32 4.10 4.63
C LEU A 122 -1.59 2.92 3.97
N ALA A 123 -1.16 3.09 2.71
CA ALA A 123 -0.43 2.04 2.00
C ALA A 123 0.99 1.82 2.59
N ILE A 124 1.70 2.90 2.94
CA ILE A 124 3.00 2.81 3.62
C ILE A 124 2.86 2.07 4.96
N GLU A 125 1.84 2.39 5.76
CA GLU A 125 1.64 1.75 7.04
C GLU A 125 1.24 0.27 6.91
N LEU A 126 0.52 -0.11 5.85
CA LEU A 126 0.30 -1.53 5.53
C LEU A 126 1.58 -2.23 5.10
N ALA A 127 2.39 -1.60 4.24
CA ALA A 127 3.67 -2.14 3.80
C ALA A 127 4.62 -2.35 5.00
N LYS A 128 4.67 -1.40 5.94
CA LYS A 128 5.41 -1.56 7.20
C LYS A 128 4.88 -2.72 8.04
N LYS A 129 3.56 -2.92 8.11
CA LYS A 129 2.97 -4.08 8.82
C LYS A 129 3.39 -5.41 8.19
N ILE A 130 3.62 -5.47 6.88
CA ILE A 130 4.21 -6.66 6.22
C ILE A 130 5.65 -6.87 6.71
N ILE A 131 6.47 -5.81 6.68
CA ILE A 131 7.87 -5.89 7.14
C ILE A 131 8.01 -6.22 8.63
N TYR A 132 7.13 -5.66 9.49
CA TYR A 132 7.09 -6.01 10.91
C TYR A 132 6.71 -7.46 11.18
N ASP A 133 6.04 -8.10 10.23
CA ASP A 133 5.64 -9.51 10.29
C ASP A 133 6.54 -10.39 9.42
N GLY A 134 7.72 -9.88 9.01
CA GLY A 134 8.67 -10.64 8.19
C GLY A 134 9.02 -11.98 8.83
N GLU A 135 9.01 -13.07 8.06
CA GLU A 135 9.27 -14.41 8.56
C GLU A 135 10.66 -14.49 9.22
N GLY A 136 10.69 -14.77 10.52
CA GLY A 136 11.93 -14.80 11.31
C GLY A 136 12.57 -13.43 11.56
N ALA A 137 11.94 -12.32 11.16
CA ALA A 137 12.47 -10.99 11.36
C ALA A 137 12.48 -10.61 12.85
N THR A 138 13.63 -10.13 13.34
CA THR A 138 13.79 -9.64 14.72
C THR A 138 14.08 -8.14 14.79
N LYS A 139 14.45 -7.55 13.66
CA LYS A 139 14.84 -6.15 13.48
C LYS A 139 14.29 -5.66 12.15
N ILE A 140 14.15 -4.35 12.06
CA ILE A 140 13.62 -3.66 10.90
C ILE A 140 14.69 -2.69 10.42
N ILE A 141 14.94 -2.72 9.12
CA ILE A 141 15.94 -1.88 8.47
C ILE A 141 15.21 -0.92 7.55
N GLU A 142 15.47 0.37 7.72
CA GLU A 142 15.01 1.42 6.82
C GLU A 142 16.22 1.99 6.09
N VAL A 143 16.22 1.91 4.76
CA VAL A 143 17.32 2.40 3.92
C VAL A 143 16.90 3.70 3.25
N ASN A 144 17.54 4.80 3.62
CA ASN A 144 17.29 6.13 3.06
C ASN A 144 18.45 6.54 2.15
N VAL A 145 18.19 6.60 0.84
CA VAL A 145 19.19 7.02 -0.16
C VAL A 145 18.95 8.47 -0.55
N LEU A 146 19.95 9.33 -0.32
CA LEU A 146 19.91 10.76 -0.63
C LEU A 146 20.93 11.09 -1.72
N GLY A 147 20.61 12.11 -2.55
CA GLY A 147 21.54 12.62 -3.58
C GLY A 147 21.66 11.76 -4.85
N ALA A 148 20.80 10.77 -5.05
CA ALA A 148 20.73 10.01 -6.29
C ALA A 148 20.24 10.88 -7.46
N GLN A 149 20.66 10.54 -8.69
CA GLN A 149 20.27 11.29 -9.90
C GLN A 149 18.77 11.14 -10.22
N SER A 150 18.19 9.98 -9.90
CA SER A 150 16.77 9.70 -10.06
C SER A 150 16.22 8.88 -8.91
N TYR A 151 14.89 8.83 -8.79
CA TYR A 151 14.20 7.96 -7.84
C TYR A 151 14.52 6.48 -8.09
N ILE A 152 14.63 6.09 -9.36
CA ILE A 152 14.92 4.70 -9.76
C ILE A 152 16.33 4.32 -9.30
N ASP A 153 17.32 5.21 -9.48
CA ASP A 153 18.68 4.98 -8.99
C ASP A 153 18.70 4.86 -7.46
N ALA A 154 17.99 5.76 -6.77
CA ALA A 154 17.86 5.72 -5.31
C ALA A 154 17.27 4.38 -4.83
N LYS A 155 16.19 3.93 -5.48
CA LYS A 155 15.49 2.68 -5.18
C LYS A 155 16.37 1.47 -5.45
N ASN A 156 17.09 1.44 -6.58
CA ASN A 156 18.01 0.35 -6.91
C ASN A 156 19.13 0.21 -5.86
N VAL A 157 19.73 1.33 -5.43
CA VAL A 157 20.73 1.33 -4.36
C VAL A 157 20.11 0.86 -3.04
N ALA A 158 18.93 1.37 -2.69
CA ALA A 158 18.25 0.98 -1.45
C ALA A 158 17.96 -0.52 -1.40
N LEU A 159 17.46 -1.10 -2.49
CA LEU A 159 17.18 -2.53 -2.60
C LEU A 159 18.44 -3.38 -2.60
N SER A 160 19.52 -2.92 -3.24
CA SER A 160 20.80 -3.62 -3.18
C SER A 160 21.35 -3.71 -1.75
N ILE A 161 21.14 -2.68 -0.93
CA ILE A 161 21.54 -2.69 0.48
C ILE A 161 20.58 -3.59 1.29
N ALA A 162 19.27 -3.42 1.09
CA ALA A 162 18.26 -4.16 1.83
C ALA A 162 18.30 -5.68 1.59
N ASN A 163 18.72 -6.12 0.40
CA ASN A 163 18.81 -7.53 0.01
C ASN A 163 20.22 -8.12 0.21
N SER A 164 21.16 -7.40 0.82
CA SER A 164 22.49 -7.94 1.14
C SER A 164 22.41 -8.89 2.33
N PRO A 165 22.86 -10.15 2.22
CA PRO A 165 22.90 -11.10 3.34
C PRO A 165 23.82 -10.67 4.49
#